data_AF-A0A8C6MCR8-F1
#
_entry.id   AF-A0A8C6MCR8-F1
#
_cell.length_a   1.000
_cell.length_b   1.000
_cell.length_c   1.000
_cell.angle_alpha   90.00
_cell.angle_beta   90.00
_cell.angle_gamma   90.00
#
_symmetry.space_group_name_H-M   'P 1'
#
loop_
_entity.id
_entity.type
_entity.pdbx_description
1 polymer ?
#
loop_
_entity_poly.entity_id
_entity_poly.type
_entity_poly.pdbx_seq_one_letter_code
_entity_poly.pdbx_strand_id
1 'polypeptide(L)'
;MRFINKIGLDWNIFNVGTASCEKFTAILLAPRFVKDVEKISHVYHTSTLEAFHSLIIRFTPKSQVFSFKGMLSRSQIAAMHYNENAARSHAATATGELRYAVVYPKYKRVDYTVRALKTNPTSLYVHKLMDLLFDSVVVDPLPYQEYSDKIPVPEPLCAQFQRPDKRDAVSRHRSRF
;
A
#
# COMPACT_ATOMS: atom_id res chain seq x y z
N MET A 1 3.16 11.03 -33.00
CA MET A 1 4.61 10.85 -32.77
C MET A 1 5.06 10.84 -31.30
N ARG A 2 4.40 11.55 -30.36
CA ARG A 2 4.87 11.66 -28.95
C ARG A 2 4.65 10.43 -28.04
N PHE A 3 3.76 9.50 -28.40
CA PHE A 3 3.43 8.35 -27.52
C PHE A 3 4.39 7.15 -27.70
N ILE A 4 4.95 6.98 -28.91
CA ILE A 4 5.70 5.76 -29.31
C ILE A 4 7.16 5.80 -28.82
N ASN A 5 7.76 6.98 -28.70
CA ASN A 5 9.10 7.09 -28.08
C ASN A 5 9.09 6.78 -26.58
N LYS A 6 7.91 6.69 -25.95
CA LYS A 6 7.76 6.36 -24.52
C LYS A 6 7.70 4.86 -24.24
N ILE A 7 7.50 4.03 -25.27
CA ILE A 7 7.34 2.56 -25.19
C ILE A 7 8.58 1.79 -25.69
N GLY A 8 9.64 2.49 -26.10
CA GLY A 8 10.93 1.86 -26.43
C GLY A 8 10.93 0.93 -27.65
N LEU A 9 9.96 1.06 -28.55
CA LEU A 9 9.89 0.27 -29.78
C LEU A 9 10.86 0.82 -30.83
N ASP A 10 11.70 -0.05 -31.41
CA ASP A 10 12.58 0.30 -32.53
C ASP A 10 11.76 0.49 -33.81
N TRP A 11 11.91 1.65 -34.44
CA TRP A 11 11.24 2.00 -35.70
C TRP A 11 11.72 1.15 -36.88
N ASN A 12 12.90 0.53 -36.79
CA ASN A 12 13.47 -0.28 -37.88
C ASN A 12 12.69 -1.58 -38.17
N ILE A 13 11.76 -1.97 -37.31
CA ILE A 13 10.93 -3.18 -37.48
C ILE A 13 9.72 -2.89 -38.42
N PHE A 14 9.37 -1.62 -38.64
CA PHE A 14 8.20 -1.24 -39.42
C PHE A 14 8.60 -0.52 -40.72
N ASN A 15 8.25 -1.10 -41.87
CA ASN A 15 8.35 -0.40 -43.15
C ASN A 15 7.32 0.73 -43.21
N VAL A 16 7.80 1.94 -42.89
CA VAL A 16 7.04 3.19 -42.86
C VAL A 16 6.43 3.45 -44.23
N GLY A 17 5.11 3.73 -44.27
CA GLY A 17 4.38 4.04 -45.50
C GLY A 17 3.62 2.87 -46.15
N THR A 18 3.65 1.68 -45.56
CA THR A 18 2.76 0.58 -45.99
C THR A 18 1.37 0.70 -45.37
N ALA A 19 0.32 0.28 -46.09
CA ALA A 19 -1.06 0.29 -45.59
C ALA A 19 -1.23 -0.49 -44.27
N SER A 20 -0.43 -1.54 -44.06
CA SER A 20 -0.38 -2.30 -42.81
C SER A 20 0.17 -1.47 -41.65
N CYS A 21 1.21 -0.65 -41.88
CA CYS A 21 1.79 0.25 -40.88
C CYS A 21 0.81 1.36 -40.47
N GLU A 22 0.06 1.91 -41.42
CA GLU A 22 -0.96 2.93 -41.14
C GLU A 22 -2.12 2.38 -40.31
N LYS A 23 -2.64 1.19 -40.66
CA LYS A 23 -3.68 0.52 -39.88
C LYS A 23 -3.21 0.19 -38.47
N PHE A 24 -1.98 -0.31 -38.33
CA PHE A 24 -1.40 -0.60 -37.01
C PHE A 24 -1.23 0.67 -36.17
N THR A 25 -0.75 1.75 -36.78
CA THR A 25 -0.62 3.05 -36.11
C THR A 25 -1.99 3.59 -35.66
N ALA A 26 -3.03 3.43 -36.47
CA ALA A 26 -4.39 3.83 -36.11
C ALA A 26 -4.92 3.05 -34.90
N ILE A 27 -4.60 1.76 -34.77
CA ILE A 27 -4.96 0.93 -33.61
C ILE A 27 -4.19 1.37 -32.37
N LEU A 28 -2.87 1.58 -32.47
CA LEU A 28 -2.04 2.01 -31.34
C LEU A 28 -2.42 3.41 -30.82
N LEU A 29 -2.86 4.30 -31.70
CA LEU A 29 -3.30 5.65 -31.34
C LEU A 29 -4.79 5.72 -31.00
N ALA A 30 -5.53 4.61 -31.09
CA ALA A 30 -6.95 4.59 -30.75
C ALA A 30 -7.13 4.98 -29.27
N PRO A 31 -8.03 5.94 -28.96
CA PRO A 31 -8.22 6.40 -27.57
C PRO A 31 -8.56 5.29 -26.57
N ARG A 32 -9.20 4.21 -27.04
CA ARG A 32 -9.51 3.04 -26.22
C ARG A 32 -8.24 2.25 -25.88
N PHE A 33 -7.42 1.94 -26.88
CA PHE A 33 -6.16 1.22 -26.68
C PHE A 33 -5.23 1.96 -25.74
N VAL A 34 -5.08 3.28 -25.93
CA VAL A 34 -4.25 4.11 -25.04
C VAL A 34 -4.74 4.05 -23.58
N LYS A 35 -6.06 4.18 -23.36
CA LYS A 35 -6.67 4.06 -22.02
C LYS A 35 -6.50 2.67 -21.41
N ASP A 36 -6.56 1.63 -22.22
CA ASP A 36 -6.40 0.25 -21.74
C ASP A 36 -4.94 -0.04 -21.41
N VAL A 37 -3.99 0.45 -22.20
CA VAL A 37 -2.55 0.40 -21.90
C VAL A 37 -2.22 1.15 -20.60
N GLU A 38 -2.84 2.31 -20.35
CA GLU A 38 -2.70 3.02 -19.08
C GLU A 38 -3.17 2.18 -17.89
N LYS A 39 -4.26 1.41 -18.04
CA LYS A 39 -4.77 0.51 -16.98
C LYS A 39 -3.92 -0.75 -16.79
N ILE A 40 -3.24 -1.22 -17.83
CA ILE A 40 -2.35 -2.39 -17.77
C ILE A 40 -0.99 -2.02 -17.17
N SER A 41 -0.59 -0.75 -17.25
CA SER A 41 0.66 -0.28 -16.68
C SER A 41 0.72 -0.50 -15.16
N HIS A 42 1.76 -1.22 -14.72
CA HIS A 42 2.03 -1.49 -13.30
C HIS A 42 2.10 -0.22 -12.44
N VAL A 43 2.43 0.93 -13.04
CA VAL A 43 2.56 2.23 -12.37
C VAL A 43 1.24 2.70 -11.75
N TYR A 44 0.09 2.30 -12.30
CA TYR A 44 -1.23 2.74 -11.83
C TYR A 44 -1.95 1.68 -10.98
N HIS A 45 -1.32 0.55 -10.69
CA HIS A 45 -1.95 -0.51 -9.91
C HIS A 45 -1.86 -0.22 -8.40
N THR A 46 -3.00 0.10 -7.76
CA THR A 46 -3.07 0.48 -6.34
C THR A 46 -3.14 -0.70 -5.37
N SER A 47 -3.28 -1.93 -5.86
CA SER A 47 -3.54 -3.10 -5.00
C SER A 47 -2.45 -3.34 -3.93
N THR A 48 -1.19 -3.06 -4.24
CA THR A 48 -0.06 -3.17 -3.31
C THR A 48 -0.13 -2.09 -2.23
N LEU A 49 -0.43 -0.85 -2.64
CA LEU A 49 -0.64 0.27 -1.74
C LEU A 49 -1.83 0.03 -0.80
N GLU A 50 -2.96 -0.46 -1.34
CA GLU A 50 -4.16 -0.81 -0.58
C GLU A 50 -3.91 -1.96 0.41
N ALA A 51 -3.14 -2.97 -0.01
CA ALA A 51 -2.73 -4.05 0.87
C ALA A 51 -1.86 -3.55 2.03
N PHE A 52 -0.88 -2.67 1.76
CA PHE A 52 -0.07 -2.06 2.82
C PHE A 52 -0.89 -1.16 3.74
N HIS A 53 -1.80 -0.35 3.19
CA HIS A 53 -2.69 0.50 3.98
C HIS A 53 -3.59 -0.31 4.92
N SER A 54 -4.07 -1.47 4.44
CA SER A 54 -4.85 -2.40 5.27
C SER A 54 -4.05 -2.94 6.46
N LEU A 55 -2.74 -3.16 6.29
CA LEU A 55 -1.85 -3.53 7.40
C LEU A 55 -1.65 -2.38 8.37
N ILE A 56 -1.44 -1.15 7.91
CA ILE A 56 -1.37 0.03 8.78
C ILE A 56 -2.63 0.12 9.64
N ILE A 57 -3.83 0.02 9.04
CA ILE A 57 -5.09 0.03 9.80
C ILE A 57 -5.13 -1.07 10.86
N ARG A 58 -4.59 -2.26 10.56
CA ARG A 58 -4.54 -3.38 11.50
C ARG A 58 -3.56 -3.16 12.67
N PHE A 59 -2.38 -2.63 12.40
CA PHE A 59 -1.33 -2.45 13.42
C PHE A 59 -1.46 -1.14 14.21
N THR A 60 -2.03 -0.11 13.59
CA THR A 60 -2.35 1.21 14.18
C THR A 60 -3.84 1.54 13.98
N PRO A 61 -4.74 0.83 14.67
CA PRO A 61 -6.17 1.09 14.55
C PRO A 61 -6.51 2.48 15.13
N LYS A 62 -7.35 3.25 14.41
CA LYS A 62 -7.82 4.58 14.85
C LYS A 62 -8.64 4.54 16.14
N SER A 63 -9.22 3.37 16.47
CA SER A 63 -10.01 3.16 17.68
C SER A 63 -9.17 3.06 18.96
N GLN A 64 -7.84 3.01 18.84
CA GLN A 64 -6.93 2.98 19.98
C GLN A 64 -6.05 4.23 19.97
N VAL A 65 -5.84 4.80 21.16
CA VAL A 65 -4.95 5.94 21.34
C VAL A 65 -3.53 5.42 21.54
N PHE A 66 -2.61 5.95 20.75
CA PHE A 66 -1.18 5.67 20.85
C PHE A 66 -0.41 6.98 20.95
N SER A 67 0.73 6.96 21.65
CA SER A 67 1.71 8.04 21.52
C SER A 67 2.26 8.07 20.09
N PHE A 68 2.84 9.22 19.69
CA PHE A 68 3.48 9.33 18.37
C PHE A 68 4.53 8.24 18.14
N LYS A 69 5.45 8.06 19.11
CA LYS A 69 6.47 7.00 19.07
C LYS A 69 5.83 5.61 18.96
N GLY A 70 4.75 5.35 19.69
CA GLY A 70 4.01 4.08 19.59
C GLY A 70 3.38 3.83 18.23
N MET A 71 2.78 4.86 17.61
CA MET A 71 2.27 4.77 16.24
C MET A 71 3.40 4.52 15.23
N LEU A 72 4.52 5.22 15.38
CA LEU A 72 5.69 5.08 14.52
C LEU A 72 6.23 3.65 14.56
N SER A 73 6.48 3.09 15.75
CA SER A 73 6.97 1.72 15.92
C SER A 73 5.99 0.70 15.33
N ARG A 74 4.68 0.86 15.55
CA ARG A 74 3.66 -0.04 14.99
C ARG A 74 3.58 0.06 13.46
N SER A 75 3.78 1.23 12.89
CA SER A 75 3.84 1.43 11.44
C SER A 75 5.07 0.75 10.84
N GLN A 76 6.22 0.80 11.53
CA GLN A 76 7.43 0.06 11.15
C GLN A 76 7.20 -1.45 11.20
N ILE A 77 6.51 -1.95 12.23
CA ILE A 77 6.11 -3.36 12.32
C ILE A 77 5.20 -3.76 11.14
N ALA A 78 4.23 -2.91 10.78
CA ALA A 78 3.39 -3.14 9.61
C ALA A 78 4.20 -3.22 8.31
N ALA A 79 5.22 -2.37 8.17
CA ALA A 79 6.13 -2.38 7.02
C ALA A 79 6.99 -3.67 6.98
N MET A 80 7.53 -4.11 8.11
CA MET A 80 8.27 -5.38 8.20
C MET A 80 7.37 -6.57 7.83
N HIS A 81 6.14 -6.61 8.36
CA HIS A 81 5.16 -7.63 8.02
C HIS A 81 4.82 -7.61 6.52
N TYR A 82 4.65 -6.42 5.92
CA TYR A 82 4.40 -6.29 4.49
C TYR A 82 5.58 -6.79 3.65
N ASN A 83 6.80 -6.37 3.98
CA ASN A 83 8.01 -6.75 3.25
C ASN A 83 8.23 -8.26 3.24
N GLU A 84 7.98 -8.93 4.38
CA GLU A 84 8.06 -10.39 4.47
C GLU A 84 6.97 -11.10 3.64
N ASN A 85 5.77 -10.50 3.55
CA ASN A 85 4.57 -11.18 3.04
C ASN A 85 4.06 -10.71 1.67
N ALA A 86 4.66 -9.70 1.06
CA ALA A 86 4.22 -9.12 -0.21
C ALA A 86 4.37 -10.11 -1.39
N ALA A 87 5.52 -10.79 -1.44
CA ALA A 87 5.92 -11.69 -2.52
C ALA A 87 5.56 -13.17 -2.25
N ARG A 88 4.60 -13.45 -1.37
CA ARG A 88 4.17 -14.83 -1.07
C ARG A 88 3.77 -15.59 -2.33
N SER A 89 4.31 -16.79 -2.46
CA SER A 89 4.07 -17.72 -3.56
C SER A 89 2.63 -18.23 -3.57
N HIS A 90 2.23 -18.79 -4.71
CA HIS A 90 0.97 -19.51 -4.86
C HIS A 90 1.00 -20.76 -3.97
N ALA A 91 -0.02 -20.93 -3.12
CA ALA A 91 -0.16 -22.10 -2.27
C ALA A 91 -0.45 -23.34 -3.10
N ALA A 92 0.24 -24.43 -2.78
CA ALA A 92 -0.05 -25.77 -3.29
C ALA A 92 -0.66 -26.65 -2.18
N THR A 93 -1.38 -27.71 -2.57
CA THR A 93 -1.80 -28.80 -1.70
C THR A 93 -0.60 -29.71 -1.37
N ALA A 94 -0.79 -30.66 -0.45
CA ALA A 94 0.24 -31.67 -0.16
C ALA A 94 0.62 -32.53 -1.39
N THR A 95 -0.29 -32.65 -2.36
CA THR A 95 -0.07 -33.35 -3.63
C THR A 95 0.60 -32.48 -4.70
N GLY A 96 0.87 -31.20 -4.41
CA GLY A 96 1.52 -30.26 -5.34
C GLY A 96 0.55 -29.45 -6.21
N GLU A 97 -0.77 -29.63 -6.06
CA GLU A 97 -1.76 -28.92 -6.88
C GLU A 97 -1.97 -27.48 -6.39
N LEU A 98 -1.98 -26.53 -7.32
CA LEU A 98 -2.18 -25.12 -7.00
C LEU A 98 -3.59 -24.83 -6.46
N ARG A 99 -3.67 -24.05 -5.39
CA ARG A 99 -4.92 -23.74 -4.69
C ARG A 99 -5.55 -22.44 -5.20
N TYR A 100 -6.86 -22.45 -5.38
CA TYR A 100 -7.61 -21.29 -5.86
C TYR A 100 -8.82 -21.00 -4.96
N ALA A 101 -9.25 -19.74 -4.97
CA ALA A 101 -10.51 -19.31 -4.38
C ALA A 101 -11.44 -18.77 -5.46
N VAL A 102 -12.68 -19.23 -5.45
CA VAL A 102 -13.76 -18.66 -6.27
C VAL A 102 -14.36 -17.49 -5.50
N VAL A 103 -14.30 -16.31 -6.10
CA VAL A 103 -14.82 -15.05 -5.53
C VAL A 103 -15.94 -14.55 -6.44
N TYR A 104 -17.00 -14.00 -5.84
CA TYR A 104 -18.16 -13.44 -6.54
C TYR A 104 -18.18 -11.92 -6.37
N PRO A 105 -17.53 -11.15 -7.28
CA PRO A 105 -17.47 -9.70 -7.14
C PRO A 105 -18.85 -9.08 -7.36
N LYS A 106 -19.22 -8.10 -6.52
CA LYS A 106 -20.53 -7.42 -6.59
C LYS A 106 -20.87 -6.87 -7.98
N TYR A 107 -19.88 -6.36 -8.72
CA TYR A 107 -20.08 -5.81 -10.06
C TYR A 107 -20.40 -6.87 -11.13
N LYS A 108 -20.07 -8.15 -10.88
CA LYS A 108 -20.32 -9.27 -11.79
C LYS A 108 -21.69 -9.94 -11.60
N ARG A 109 -22.48 -9.52 -10.60
CA ARG A 109 -23.81 -10.04 -10.24
C ARG A 109 -23.83 -11.57 -9.98
N VAL A 110 -23.85 -12.36 -11.05
CA VAL A 110 -23.95 -13.84 -11.04
C VAL A 110 -22.63 -14.52 -11.42
N ASP A 111 -21.73 -13.79 -12.09
CA ASP A 111 -20.46 -14.35 -12.56
C ASP A 111 -19.37 -14.31 -11.47
N TYR A 112 -18.40 -15.21 -11.59
CA TYR A 112 -17.32 -15.39 -10.62
C TYR A 112 -15.95 -15.01 -11.18
N THR A 113 -14.97 -15.00 -10.29
CA THR A 113 -13.55 -14.85 -10.60
C THR A 113 -12.77 -15.86 -9.80
N VAL A 114 -11.79 -16.50 -10.42
CA VAL A 114 -10.89 -17.43 -9.75
C VAL A 114 -9.61 -16.68 -9.40
N ARG A 115 -9.22 -16.71 -8.12
CA ARG A 115 -8.00 -16.06 -7.62
C ARG A 115 -7.03 -17.12 -7.08
N ALA A 116 -5.75 -16.99 -7.40
CA ALA A 116 -4.69 -17.78 -6.78
C ALA A 116 -4.64 -17.52 -5.27
N LEU A 117 -4.68 -18.58 -4.47
CA LEU A 117 -4.46 -18.49 -3.03
C LEU A 117 -2.95 -18.41 -2.77
N LYS A 118 -2.52 -17.43 -1.99
CA LYS A 118 -1.12 -17.33 -1.56
C LYS A 118 -0.85 -18.24 -0.36
N THR A 119 0.40 -18.66 -0.19
CA THR A 119 0.86 -19.38 1.02
C THR A 119 0.52 -18.61 2.29
N ASN A 120 0.44 -19.28 3.44
CA ASN A 120 0.14 -18.58 4.69
C ASN A 120 1.20 -17.50 5.00
N PRO A 121 0.80 -16.36 5.59
CA PRO A 121 1.75 -15.35 6.00
C PRO A 121 2.65 -15.87 7.12
N THR A 122 3.87 -15.37 7.14
CA THR A 122 4.87 -15.64 8.18
C THR A 122 5.13 -14.38 9.01
N SER A 123 5.75 -14.58 10.18
CA SER A 123 6.10 -13.51 11.12
C SER A 123 7.54 -13.67 11.61
N LEU A 124 8.45 -14.11 10.75
CA LEU A 124 9.86 -14.35 11.09
C LEU A 124 10.57 -13.08 11.53
N TYR A 125 10.17 -11.91 11.01
CA TYR A 125 10.64 -10.61 11.48
C TYR A 125 10.41 -10.43 12.99
N VAL A 126 9.37 -11.02 13.58
CA VAL A 126 9.10 -10.92 15.02
C VAL A 126 10.20 -11.61 15.82
N HIS A 127 10.62 -12.81 15.41
CA HIS A 127 11.70 -13.53 16.09
C HIS A 127 13.00 -12.70 16.08
N LYS A 128 13.38 -12.16 14.92
CA LYS A 128 14.57 -11.29 14.81
C LYS A 128 14.48 -10.04 15.70
N LEU A 129 13.29 -9.44 15.81
CA LEU A 129 13.09 -8.30 16.70
C LEU A 129 13.18 -8.69 18.18
N MET A 130 12.66 -9.86 18.54
CA MET A 130 12.73 -10.37 19.91
C MET A 130 14.18 -10.70 20.29
N ASP A 131 14.94 -11.33 19.40
CA ASP A 131 16.37 -11.61 19.62
C ASP A 131 17.13 -10.29 19.85
N LEU A 132 16.96 -9.30 18.97
CA LEU A 132 17.56 -7.97 19.14
C LEU A 132 17.14 -7.29 20.46
N LEU A 133 15.87 -7.40 20.83
CA LEU A 133 15.35 -6.82 22.07
C LEU A 133 16.07 -7.44 23.29
N PHE A 134 16.15 -8.76 23.35
CA PHE A 134 16.76 -9.45 24.50
C PHE A 134 18.28 -9.33 24.52
N ASP A 135 18.94 -9.37 23.36
CA ASP A 135 20.40 -9.34 23.27
C ASP A 135 20.99 -7.94 23.48
N SER A 136 20.24 -6.88 23.15
CA SER A 136 20.74 -5.50 23.23
C SER A 136 19.99 -4.63 24.24
N VAL A 137 18.66 -4.51 24.11
CA VAL A 137 17.88 -3.52 24.86
C VAL A 137 17.62 -3.96 26.30
N VAL A 138 17.39 -5.25 26.53
CA VAL A 138 17.17 -5.78 27.90
C VAL A 138 18.48 -5.80 28.69
N VAL A 139 19.60 -6.06 28.03
CA VAL A 139 20.94 -6.06 28.65
C VAL A 139 21.33 -4.64 29.08
N ASP A 140 21.20 -3.67 28.16
CA ASP A 140 21.41 -2.26 28.46
C ASP A 140 20.36 -1.38 27.73
N PRO A 141 19.38 -0.83 28.47
CA PRO A 141 18.34 -0.01 27.87
C PRO A 141 18.79 1.42 27.55
N LEU A 142 19.92 1.89 28.10
CA LEU A 142 20.33 3.30 28.00
C LEU A 142 20.53 3.75 26.54
N PRO A 143 21.27 3.03 25.67
CA PRO A 143 21.46 3.44 24.28
C PRO A 143 20.15 3.55 23.50
N TYR A 144 19.21 2.65 23.77
CA TYR A 144 17.89 2.67 23.14
C TYR A 144 17.06 3.86 23.63
N GLN A 145 17.09 4.17 24.93
CA GLN A 145 16.40 5.34 25.49
C GLN A 145 16.95 6.64 24.91
N GLU A 146 18.27 6.81 24.88
CA GLU A 146 18.92 7.98 24.29
C GLU A 146 18.58 8.15 22.80
N TYR A 147 18.52 7.05 22.05
CA TYR A 147 18.06 7.09 20.66
C TYR A 147 16.59 7.50 20.56
N SER A 148 15.73 6.90 21.39
CA SER A 148 14.30 7.20 21.42
C SER A 148 14.04 8.67 21.72
N ASP A 149 14.77 9.26 22.67
CA ASP A 149 14.58 10.65 23.09
C ASP A 149 14.99 11.67 22.03
N LYS A 150 15.87 11.28 21.10
CA LYS A 150 16.24 12.10 19.93
C LYS A 150 15.16 12.11 18.85
N ILE A 151 14.16 11.23 18.90
CA ILE A 151 13.08 11.20 17.89
C ILE A 151 12.17 12.42 18.10
N PRO A 152 12.09 13.34 17.12
CA PRO A 152 11.24 14.52 17.24
C PRO A 152 9.76 14.10 17.24
N VAL A 153 9.03 14.52 18.28
CA VAL A 153 7.59 14.33 18.36
C VAL A 153 6.91 15.60 17.83
N PRO A 154 6.14 15.52 16.73
CA PRO A 154 5.45 16.69 16.21
C PRO A 154 4.37 17.15 17.18
N GLU A 155 4.15 18.46 17.22
CA GLU A 155 3.03 19.03 17.96
C GLU A 155 1.69 18.50 17.40
N PRO A 156 0.69 18.34 18.27
CA PRO A 156 -0.64 17.95 17.81
C PRO A 156 -1.19 19.01 16.85
N LEU A 157 -1.91 18.57 15.82
CA LEU A 157 -2.48 19.47 14.79
C LEU A 157 -3.27 20.64 15.39
N CYS A 158 -3.92 20.42 16.54
CA CYS A 158 -4.70 21.44 17.23
C CYS A 158 -3.88 22.59 17.83
N ALA A 159 -2.56 22.45 17.95
CA ALA A 159 -1.67 23.50 18.43
C ALA A 159 -1.57 24.68 17.44
N GLN A 160 -1.82 24.42 16.15
CA GLN A 160 -1.74 25.43 15.08
C GLN A 160 -2.97 26.35 15.02
N PHE A 161 -4.04 26.04 15.75
CA PHE A 161 -5.28 26.82 15.71
C PHE A 161 -5.44 27.68 16.96
N GLN A 162 -5.95 28.90 16.78
CA GLN A 162 -6.41 29.72 17.91
C GLN A 162 -7.59 29.04 18.60
N ARG A 163 -7.46 28.81 19.90
CA ARG A 163 -8.53 28.24 20.72
C ARG A 163 -9.45 29.38 21.16
N PRO A 164 -10.76 29.33 20.84
CA PRO A 164 -11.70 30.32 21.32
C PRO A 164 -11.82 30.24 22.84
N ASP A 165 -12.21 31.34 23.48
CA ASP A 165 -12.62 31.30 24.88
C ASP A 165 -13.80 30.32 25.05
N LYS A 166 -13.80 29.60 26.18
CA LYS A 166 -14.80 28.57 26.46
C LYS A 166 -16.21 29.16 26.50
N ARG A 167 -16.39 30.36 27.08
CA ARG A 167 -17.71 31.01 27.20
C ARG A 167 -18.23 31.41 25.83
N ASP A 168 -17.37 31.98 24.99
CA ASP A 168 -17.70 32.37 23.63
C ASP A 168 -18.06 31.17 22.76
N ALA A 169 -17.29 30.08 22.86
CA ALA A 169 -17.57 28.84 22.14
C ALA A 169 -18.92 28.22 22.53
N VAL A 170 -19.24 28.20 23.83
CA VAL A 170 -20.52 27.70 24.35
C VAL A 170 -21.69 28.59 23.91
N SER A 171 -21.53 29.92 23.98
CA SER A 171 -22.54 30.87 23.53
C SER A 171 -22.89 30.66 22.05
N ARG A 172 -21.87 30.59 21.17
CA ARG A 172 -22.05 30.31 19.73
C ARG A 172 -22.67 28.95 19.44
N HIS A 173 -22.38 27.93 20.26
CA HIS A 173 -22.99 26.61 20.10
C HIS A 173 -24.48 26.63 20.46
N ARG A 174 -24.85 27.30 21.55
CA ARG A 174 -26.24 27.42 22.00
C ARG A 174 -27.09 28.32 21.10
N SER A 175 -26.49 29.32 20.45
CA SER A 175 -27.19 30.23 19.53
C SER A 175 -27.41 29.66 18.12
N ARG A 176 -26.93 28.43 17.83
CA ARG A 176 -27.16 27.75 16.55
C ARG A 176 -28.54 27.09 16.45
N PHE A 177 -29.30 27.09 17.54
CA PHE A 177 -30.69 26.64 17.61
C PHE A 177 -31.60 27.83 17.92
#